data_AF-R7LK84-F1
#
_entry.id   AF-R7LK84-F1
#
_cell.length_a   1.000
_cell.length_b   1.000
_cell.length_c   1.000
_cell.angle_alpha   90.00
_cell.angle_beta   90.00
_cell.angle_gamma   90.00
#
_symmetry.space_group_name_H-M   'P 1'
#
loop_
_entity.id
_entity.type
_entity.pdbx_description
1 polymer ?
#
loop_
_entity_poly.entity_id
_entity_poly.type
_entity_poly.pdbx_seq_one_letter_code
_entity_poly.pdbx_strand_id
1 'polypeptide(L)' 'MVIKKDKHRFVVIIEKDTFENFKAIAEKEKRSASNLAAKMIEDYVKQNNK' A
#
# COMPACT_ATOMS: atom_id res chain seq x y z
N MET A 1 6.65 -8.49 15.21
CA MET A 1 5.84 -8.82 14.02
C MET A 1 6.74 -9.58 13.05
N VAL A 2 6.56 -10.90 12.94
CA VAL A 2 7.39 -11.73 12.05
C VAL A 2 6.88 -11.53 10.62
N ILE A 3 7.72 -10.96 9.76
CA ILE A 3 7.44 -10.92 8.32
C ILE A 3 7.50 -12.39 7.86
N LYS A 4 6.42 -12.89 7.25
CA LYS A 4 6.42 -14.25 6.68
C LYS A 4 7.58 -14.36 5.67
N LYS A 5 8.21 -15.54 5.54
CA LYS A 5 9.41 -15.75 4.71
C LYS A 5 9.26 -15.31 3.24
N ASP A 6 8.03 -15.18 2.76
CA ASP A 6 7.62 -14.79 1.41
C ASP A 6 7.33 -13.29 1.25
N LYS A 7 7.45 -12.48 2.31
CA LYS A 7 7.13 -11.05 2.27
C LYS A 7 8.37 -10.17 2.38
N HIS A 8 8.38 -9.08 1.62
CA HIS A 8 9.42 -8.06 1.69
C HIS A 8 8.85 -6.76 2.27
N ARG A 9 9.64 -6.04 3.08
CA ARG A 9 9.26 -4.71 3.56
C ARG A 9 9.68 -3.67 2.51
N PHE A 10 8.70 -2.95 1.98
CA PHE A 10 8.91 -1.85 1.04
C PHE A 10 8.56 -0.53 1.73
N VAL A 11 9.53 0.38 1.85
CA VAL A 11 9.36 1.68 2.52
C VAL A 11 9.41 2.76 1.45
N VAL A 12 8.40 3.63 1.44
CA VAL A 12 8.28 4.75 0.48
C VAL A 12 8.17 6.05 1.26
N ILE A 13 8.85 7.08 0.77
CA ILE A 13 8.72 8.45 1.27
C ILE A 13 7.85 9.21 0.27
N ILE A 14 6.79 9.82 0.78
CA ILE A 14 5.84 10.62 0.00
C ILE A 14 5.54 11.91 0.76
N GLU A 15 4.99 12.90 0.06
CA GLU A 15 4.55 14.16 0.66
C GLU A 15 3.51 13.93 1.77
N LYS A 16 3.58 14.77 2.80
CA LYS A 16 2.71 14.66 3.97
C LYS A 16 1.23 14.73 3.59
N ASP A 17 0.88 15.70 2.74
CA ASP A 17 -0.51 15.91 2.32
C ASP A 17 -1.02 14.73 1.47
N THR A 18 -0.14 14.11 0.68
CA THR A 18 -0.48 12.89 -0.07
C THR A 18 -0.78 11.74 0.89
N PHE A 19 0.02 11.56 1.95
CA PHE A 19 -0.23 10.53 2.94
C PHE A 19 -1.57 10.71 3.66
N GLU A 20 -1.89 11.93 4.11
CA GLU A 20 -3.15 12.19 4.82
C GLU A 20 -4.37 11.95 3.92
N ASN A 21 -4.32 12.40 2.67
CA ASN A 21 -5.37 12.13 1.70
C ASN A 21 -5.51 10.61 1.42
N PHE A 22 -4.39 9.91 1.27
CA PHE A 22 -4.41 8.46 1.04
C PHE A 22 -4.96 7.68 2.24
N LYS A 23 -4.64 8.11 3.45
CA LYS A 23 -5.20 7.54 4.68
C LYS A 23 -6.71 7.72 4.74
N ALA A 24 -7.24 8.90 4.41
CA ALA A 24 -8.67 9.16 4.36
C ALA A 24 -9.39 8.28 3.32
N ILE A 25 -8.76 8.01 2.17
CA ILE A 25 -9.29 7.07 1.17
C ILE A 25 -9.35 5.65 1.74
N ALA A 26 -8.26 5.19 2.37
CA ALA A 26 -8.21 3.85 2.95
C ALA A 26 -9.27 3.66 4.06
N GLU A 27 -9.51 4.68 4.89
CA GLU A 27 -10.56 4.67 5.91
C GLU A 27 -11.97 4.53 5.32
N LYS A 28 -12.27 5.24 4.22
CA LYS A 28 -13.54 5.08 3.47
C LYS A 28 -13.73 3.65 2.97
N GLU A 29 -12.64 2.97 2.60
CA GLU A 29 -12.64 1.56 2.19
C GLU A 29 -12.57 0.56 3.36
N LYS A 30 -12.60 1.03 4.61
CA LYS A 30 -12.43 0.22 5.84
C LYS A 30 -11.13 -0.59 5.84
N ARG A 31 -10.03 0.01 5.36
CA ARG A 31 -8.69 -0.59 5.26
C ARG A 31 -7.65 0.31 5.92
N SER A 32 -6.49 -0.26 6.28
CA SER A 32 -5.33 0.58 6.60
C SER A 32 -4.68 1.10 5.32
N ALA A 33 -4.06 2.28 5.40
CA ALA A 33 -3.29 2.86 4.31
C ALA A 33 -2.23 1.87 3.78
N SER A 34 -1.49 1.21 4.68
CA SER A 34 -0.48 0.22 4.31
C SER A 34 -1.04 -1.00 3.56
N ASN A 35 -2.24 -1.47 3.90
CA ASN A 35 -2.89 -2.56 3.17
C ASN A 35 -3.38 -2.12 1.78
N LEU A 36 -3.91 -0.89 1.67
CA LEU A 36 -4.33 -0.33 0.39
C LEU A 36 -3.13 -0.15 -0.55
N ALA A 37 -2.02 0.40 -0.03
CA ALA A 37 -0.79 0.59 -0.80
C ALA A 37 -0.23 -0.74 -1.32
N ALA A 38 -0.14 -1.76 -0.45
CA ALA A 38 0.31 -3.09 -0.85
C ALA A 38 -0.55 -3.66 -1.99
N LYS A 39 -1.88 -3.55 -1.89
CA LYS A 39 -2.79 -4.01 -2.94
C LYS A 39 -2.59 -3.24 -4.25
N MET A 40 -2.48 -1.91 -4.20
CA MET A 40 -2.25 -1.10 -5.40
C MET A 40 -0.95 -1.48 -6.12
N ILE A 41 0.12 -1.73 -5.37
CA ILE A 41 1.40 -2.19 -5.92
C ILE A 41 1.24 -3.56 -6.58
N GLU A 42 0.60 -4.53 -5.89
CA GLU A 42 0.35 -5.86 -6.46
C GLU A 42 -0.49 -5.80 -7.74
N ASP A 43 -1.56 -5.01 -7.73
CA ASP A 43 -2.46 -4.87 -8.88
C ASP A 43 -1.74 -4.20 -10.06
N TYR A 44 -0.93 -3.18 -9.81
CA TYR A 44 -0.12 -2.53 -10.84
C TYR A 44 0.88 -3.51 -11.48
N VAL A 45 1.62 -4.28 -10.67
CA VAL A 45 2.57 -5.28 -11.19
C VAL A 45 1.86 -6.36 -12.00
N LYS A 46 0.71 -6.87 -11.53
CA LYS A 46 -0.08 -7.88 -12.25
C LYS A 46 -0.60 -7.38 -13.60
N GLN A 47 -0.93 -6.10 -13.72
CA GLN A 47 -1.41 -5.50 -14.96
C GLN A 47 -0.29 -5.27 -15.98
N ASN A 48 0.92 -4.94 -15.52
CA ASN A 48 2.05 -4.59 -16.39
C ASN A 48 2.99 -5.76 -16.70
N ASN A 49 2.89 -6.88 -15.98
CA ASN A 49 3.61 -8.13 -16.29
C ASN A 49 2.75 -9.12 -17.12
N LYS A 50 1.78 -8.60 -17.88
CA LYS A 50 1.00 -9.37 -18.85
C LYS A 50 1.55 -9.22 -20.26
#